data_AF-A0A3C1ZHX9-F1
#
_entry.id   AF-A0A3C1ZHX9-F1
#
_cell.length_a   1.000
_cell.length_b   1.000
_cell.length_c   1.000
_cell.angle_alpha   90.00
_cell.angle_beta   90.00
_cell.angle_gamma   90.00
#
_symmetry.space_group_name_H-M   'P 1'
#
loop_
_entity.id
_entity.type
_entity.pdbx_description
1 polymer ?
#
loop_
_entity_poly.entity_id
_entity_poly.type
_entity_poly.pdbx_seq_one_letter_code
_entity_poly.pdbx_strand_id
1 'polypeptide(L)'
;MEEQKAPALYLLDVYAIIYRSYFAFLSRPLRNPEGKNVSAAYGFFRFLFSLFEQRKPKAFAAVFDPKGKTFRHQMYEAYKATRQKTPEDLIEQV
;
A
#
# COMPACT_ATOMS: atom_id res chain seq x y z
N MET A 1 -18.32 4.46 -35.61
CA MET A 1 -18.73 4.92 -34.27
C MET A 1 -17.59 4.55 -33.34
N GLU A 2 -16.87 5.53 -32.77
CA GLU A 2 -15.86 5.22 -31.76
C GLU A 2 -16.55 4.77 -30.48
N GLU A 3 -16.18 3.59 -30.01
CA GLU A 3 -16.65 3.03 -28.74
C GLU A 3 -16.10 3.93 -27.61
N GLN A 4 -16.97 4.72 -26.97
CA GLN A 4 -16.58 5.53 -25.82
C GLN A 4 -16.24 4.59 -24.66
N LYS A 5 -14.94 4.33 -24.48
CA LYS A 5 -14.43 3.54 -23.37
C LYS A 5 -14.73 4.27 -22.05
N ALA A 6 -15.47 3.60 -21.17
CA ALA A 6 -15.80 4.13 -19.85
C ALA A 6 -14.53 4.56 -19.10
N PRO A 7 -14.58 5.66 -18.31
CA PRO A 7 -13.42 6.12 -17.56
C PRO A 7 -12.92 5.03 -16.62
N ALA A 8 -11.62 4.73 -16.68
CA ALA A 8 -11.00 3.70 -15.84
C ALA A 8 -10.98 4.13 -14.36
N LEU A 9 -11.40 3.23 -13.47
CA LEU A 9 -11.28 3.35 -12.01
C LEU A 9 -10.03 2.61 -11.52
N TYR A 10 -9.17 3.31 -10.79
CA TYR A 10 -7.97 2.73 -10.18
C TYR A 10 -8.22 2.38 -8.71
N LEU A 11 -8.09 1.11 -8.35
CA LEU A 11 -8.20 0.65 -6.97
C LEU A 11 -6.80 0.35 -6.43
N LEU A 12 -6.39 1.08 -5.40
CA LEU A 12 -5.07 0.96 -4.81
C LEU A 12 -5.15 0.08 -3.56
N ASP A 13 -4.47 -1.07 -3.58
CA ASP A 13 -4.20 -1.83 -2.35
C ASP A 13 -3.12 -1.09 -1.55
N VAL A 14 -3.55 -0.37 -0.52
CA VAL A 14 -2.70 0.53 0.25
C VAL A 14 -1.61 -0.23 0.99
N TYR A 15 -1.98 -1.34 1.66
CA TYR A 15 -1.04 -2.14 2.44
C TYR A 15 0.01 -2.81 1.56
N ALA A 16 -0.35 -3.29 0.37
CA ALA A 16 0.61 -3.84 -0.57
C ALA A 16 1.63 -2.80 -1.05
N ILE A 17 1.18 -1.57 -1.35
CA ILE A 17 2.06 -0.47 -1.77
C ILE A 17 2.99 -0.07 -0.64
N ILE A 18 2.47 0.15 0.56
CA ILE A 18 3.23 0.52 1.77
C ILE A 18 4.30 -0.53 2.07
N TYR A 19 3.92 -1.81 2.09
CA TYR A 19 4.85 -2.92 2.35
C TYR A 19 5.97 -2.94 1.29
N ARG A 20 5.62 -2.90 0.00
CA ARG A 20 6.61 -2.84 -1.08
C ARG A 20 7.55 -1.64 -0.95
N SER A 21 7.01 -0.47 -0.60
CA SER A 21 7.78 0.76 -0.41
C SER A 21 8.76 0.64 0.76
N TYR A 22 8.35 0.06 1.88
CA TYR A 22 9.24 -0.19 3.01
C TYR A 22 10.45 -1.06 2.62
N PHE A 23 10.22 -2.21 1.98
CA PHE A 23 11.29 -3.13 1.59
C PHE A 23 12.22 -2.56 0.52
N ALA A 24 11.72 -1.67 -0.35
CA ALA A 24 12.55 -1.00 -1.35
C ALA A 24 13.65 -0.11 -0.74
N PHE A 25 13.46 0.37 0.49
CA PHE A 25 14.43 1.21 1.21
C PHE A 25 15.06 0.50 2.41
N LEU A 26 14.88 -0.82 2.56
CA LEU A 26 15.33 -1.55 3.75
C LEU A 26 16.85 -1.40 4.01
N SER A 27 17.67 -1.40 2.94
CA SER A 27 19.12 -1.23 3.04
C SER A 27 19.57 0.19 3.37
N ARG A 28 18.73 1.20 3.10
CA ARG A 28 19.01 2.61 3.40
C ARG A 28 17.72 3.37 3.71
N PRO A 29 17.19 3.21 4.94
CA PRO A 29 15.92 3.83 5.32
C PRO A 29 16.00 5.36 5.29
N LEU A 30 14.95 5.99 4.79
CA LEU A 30 14.77 7.43 4.87
C LEU A 30 14.27 7.80 6.26
N ARG A 31 14.91 8.81 6.87
CA ARG A 31 14.55 9.31 8.20
C ARG A 31 14.25 10.80 8.17
N ASN A 32 13.27 11.23 8.96
CA ASN A 32 12.99 12.64 9.18
C ASN A 32 13.99 13.26 10.19
N PRO A 33 13.94 14.58 10.47
CA PRO A 33 14.83 15.21 11.46
C PRO A 33 14.71 14.66 12.89
N GLU A 34 13.58 14.04 13.23
CA GLU A 34 13.35 13.35 14.52
C GLU A 34 13.91 11.92 14.53
N GLY A 35 14.52 11.47 13.42
CA GLY A 35 15.07 10.12 13.26
C GLY A 35 14.04 9.04 12.95
N LYS A 36 12.75 9.36 12.77
CA LYS A 36 11.70 8.38 12.46
C LYS A 36 11.80 7.89 11.02
N ASN A 37 11.57 6.60 10.80
CA ASN A 37 11.54 6.01 9.46
C ASN A 37 10.32 6.55 8.68
N VAL A 38 10.56 7.09 7.49
CA VAL A 38 9.52 7.64 6.59
C VAL A 38 9.55 6.99 5.21
N SER A 39 10.25 5.87 5.08
CA SER A 39 10.48 5.19 3.80
C SER A 39 9.18 4.71 3.15
N ALA A 40 8.25 4.19 3.95
CA ALA A 40 6.99 3.66 3.43
C ALA A 40 6.09 4.80 2.92
N ALA A 41 5.97 5.88 3.71
CA ALA A 41 5.25 7.08 3.31
C ALA A 41 5.85 7.71 2.03
N TYR A 42 7.16 7.89 1.99
CA TYR A 42 7.85 8.44 0.81
C TYR A 42 7.61 7.58 -0.44
N GLY A 43 7.77 6.26 -0.32
CA GLY A 43 7.55 5.35 -1.44
C GLY A 43 6.10 5.30 -1.91
N PHE A 44 5.13 5.39 -0.99
CA PHE A 44 3.71 5.45 -1.31
C PHE A 44 3.38 6.69 -2.15
N PHE A 45 3.79 7.88 -1.70
CA PHE A 45 3.54 9.12 -2.43
C PHE A 45 4.29 9.18 -3.76
N ARG A 46 5.53 8.65 -3.82
CA ARG A 46 6.26 8.51 -5.08
C ARG A 46 5.50 7.65 -6.09
N PHE A 47 4.94 6.52 -5.65
CA PHE A 47 4.09 5.68 -6.49
C PHE A 47 2.82 6.42 -6.94
N LEU A 48 2.17 7.12 -6.01
CA LEU A 48 0.96 7.88 -6.30
C LEU A 48 1.21 8.97 -7.35
N PHE A 49 2.27 9.77 -7.20
CA PHE A 49 2.61 10.80 -8.18
C PHE A 49 2.95 10.20 -9.54
N SER A 50 3.72 9.10 -9.58
CA SER A 50 4.01 8.38 -10.81
C SER A 50 2.74 7.84 -11.50
N LEU A 51 1.76 7.36 -10.73
CA LEU A 51 0.46 6.95 -11.26
C LEU A 51 -0.27 8.13 -11.91
N PHE A 52 -0.31 9.29 -11.24
CA PHE A 52 -0.99 10.48 -11.75
C PHE A 52 -0.32 11.03 -13.01
N GLU A 53 1.01 11.02 -13.06
CA GLU A 53 1.77 11.47 -14.21
C GLU A 53 1.58 10.55 -15.44
N GLN A 54 1.68 9.23 -15.24
CA GLN A 54 1.71 8.27 -16.34
C GLN A 54 0.33 7.80 -16.81
N ARG A 55 -0.68 7.83 -15.93
CA ARG A 55 -2.01 7.29 -16.22
C ARG A 55 -3.11 8.33 -16.18
N LYS A 56 -2.85 9.52 -15.63
CA LYS A 56 -3.82 10.62 -15.53
C LYS A 56 -5.21 10.12 -15.09
N PRO A 57 -5.29 9.37 -13.97
CA PRO A 57 -6.52 8.72 -13.56
C PRO A 57 -7.59 9.78 -13.26
N LYS A 58 -8.78 9.61 -13.84
CA LYS A 58 -9.94 10.48 -13.55
C LYS A 58 -10.68 10.04 -12.28
N ALA A 59 -10.54 8.77 -11.89
CA ALA A 59 -11.13 8.21 -10.68
C ALA A 59 -10.14 7.21 -10.05
N PHE A 60 -9.95 7.32 -8.74
CA PHE A 60 -9.19 6.34 -7.97
C PHE A 60 -9.78 6.18 -6.56
N ALA A 61 -9.54 5.03 -5.95
CA ALA A 61 -9.89 4.77 -4.55
C ALA A 61 -8.75 4.03 -3.85
N ALA A 62 -8.45 4.46 -2.63
CA ALA A 62 -7.55 3.76 -1.72
C ALA A 62 -8.34 2.70 -0.95
N VAL A 63 -7.94 1.44 -1.08
CA VAL A 63 -8.59 0.30 -0.45
C VAL A 63 -7.75 -0.18 0.72
N PHE A 64 -8.36 -0.19 1.90
CA PHE A 64 -7.74 -0.59 3.16
C PHE A 64 -8.32 -1.94 3.60
N ASP A 65 -7.47 -2.82 4.11
CA ASP A 65 -7.90 -4.02 4.80
C ASP A 65 -8.72 -3.67 6.06
N PRO A 66 -9.83 -4.37 6.34
CA PRO A 66 -10.59 -4.16 7.55
C PRO A 66 -9.81 -4.62 8.80
N LYS A 67 -10.00 -3.91 9.92
CA LYS A 67 -9.44 -4.34 11.21
C LYS A 67 -10.12 -5.63 11.67
N GLY A 68 -9.31 -6.62 12.10
CA GLY A 68 -9.79 -7.84 12.77
C GLY A 68 -9.92 -9.08 11.88
N LYS A 69 -10.51 -10.14 12.45
CA LYS A 69 -10.70 -11.43 11.78
C LYS A 69 -11.83 -11.31 10.75
N THR A 70 -11.52 -11.63 9.51
CA THR A 70 -12.52 -11.81 8.45
C THR A 70 -13.10 -13.22 8.48
N PHE A 71 -14.20 -13.46 7.77
CA PHE A 71 -14.79 -14.79 7.57
C PHE A 71 -13.77 -15.85 7.13
N ARG A 72 -12.72 -15.45 6.39
CA ARG A 72 -11.63 -16.33 5.95
C ARG A 72 -10.85 -16.96 7.12
N HIS A 73 -10.75 -16.25 8.25
CA HIS A 73 -10.11 -16.75 9.46
C HIS A 73 -11.00 -17.75 10.22
N GLN A 74 -12.33 -17.70 10.01
CA GLN A 74 -13.26 -18.67 10.58
C GLN A 74 -13.29 -19.96 9.75
N MET A 75 -13.18 -19.85 8.43
CA MET A 75 -13.15 -20.99 7.51
C MET A 75 -11.81 -21.73 7.51
N TYR A 76 -10.69 -21.05 7.78
CA TYR A 76 -9.37 -21.65 7.80
C TYR A 76 -8.49 -20.99 8.86
N GLU A 77 -8.20 -21.75 9.92
CA GLU A 77 -7.47 -21.23 11.09
C GLU A 77 -6.02 -20.88 10.77
N ALA A 78 -5.39 -21.60 9.84
CA ALA A 78 -4.02 -21.31 9.38
C ALA A 78 -3.95 -20.22 8.29
N TYR A 79 -5.04 -19.47 8.03
CA TYR A 79 -5.04 -18.38 7.08
C TYR A 79 -4.04 -17.28 7.51
N LYS A 80 -3.10 -16.93 6.63
CA LYS A 80 -1.99 -15.98 6.88
C LYS A 80 -1.01 -16.40 8.00
N ALA A 81 -1.06 -17.63 8.52
CA ALA A 81 -0.19 -18.08 9.62
C ALA A 81 1.32 -18.07 9.28
N THR A 82 1.68 -18.17 7.99
CA THR A 82 3.07 -18.12 7.52
C THR A 82 3.59 -16.71 7.25
N ARG A 83 2.75 -15.67 7.40
CA ARG A 83 3.21 -14.29 7.19
C ARG A 83 4.09 -13.87 8.36
N GLN A 84 5.27 -13.34 8.03
CA GLN A 84 6.10 -12.67 9.02
C GLN A 84 5.35 -11.49 9.62
N LYS A 85 5.59 -11.23 10.91
CA LYS A 85 5.05 -10.03 11.57
C LYS A 85 5.51 -8.80 10.81
N THR A 86 4.59 -7.87 10.59
CA THR A 86 4.91 -6.54 10.06
C THR A 86 5.95 -5.88 10.99
N PRO A 87 7.06 -5.35 10.47
CA PRO A 87 8.06 -4.65 11.28
C PRO A 87 7.45 -3.53 12.11
N GLU A 88 7.89 -3.35 13.35
CA GLU A 88 7.32 -2.35 14.28
C GLU A 88 7.45 -0.92 13.72
N ASP A 89 8.58 -0.59 13.11
CA ASP A 89 8.82 0.72 12.49
C ASP A 89 8.00 0.96 11.22
N LEU A 90 7.43 -0.11 10.63
CA LEU A 90 6.44 0.00 9.57
C LEU A 90 5.04 0.20 10.15
N ILE A 91 4.70 -0.43 11.28
CA ILE A 91 3.41 -0.23 11.96
C ILE A 91 3.22 1.23 12.37
N GLU A 92 4.29 1.91 12.81
CA GLU A 92 4.24 3.35 13.14
C GLU A 92 3.91 4.27 11.94
N GLN A 93 4.02 3.77 10.70
CA GLN A 93 3.80 4.55 9.49
C GLN A 93 2.39 4.37 8.87
N VAL A 94 1.52 3.54 9.46
CA VAL A 94 0.22 3.14 8.85
C VAL A 94 -0.99 3.42 9.74
#